data_AF-A0A9P3KII8-F1
#
_entry.id   AF-A0A9P3KII8-F1
#
_cell.length_a   1.000
_cell.length_b   1.000
_cell.length_c   1.000
_cell.angle_alpha   90.00
_cell.angle_beta   90.00
_cell.angle_gamma   90.00
#
_symmetry.space_group_name_H-M   'P 1'
#
loop_
_entity.id
_entity.type
_entity.pdbx_description
1 polymer ?
#
loop_
_entity_poly.entity_id
_entity_poly.type
_entity_poly.pdbx_seq_one_letter_code
_entity_poly.pdbx_strand_id
1 'polypeptide(L)'
;MPHFKRWLQRPNPVHLACAAMAEMFGTMFFVFVGVGSVAVSSEFVQGLDVVRILSIGIAHGLALVVAVGAASGISGGHINPAVTISMLVVGLVDVITAAAYVAAQLIGAVCGAGLVKAITPASRHDALGAHTLGAGVSVGQGVLTEIILSALLVYAVFAAAVDPKGPAHLASVLIGFSVLVDHIVGVPLTGASMNPARSFGAAVWTGVWENHWIYWVGTIVGACVVSIAYCLVFLVPREYGDKVKALSPFRPKDSRQEEDTVSISVP
;
A
#
# COMPACT_ATOMS: atom_id res chain seq x y z
N MET A 1 -1.11 -23.70 5.96
CA MET A 1 -0.04 -23.96 4.96
C MET A 1 -0.47 -24.25 3.50
N PRO A 2 -1.77 -24.37 3.09
CA PRO A 2 -2.09 -24.54 1.67
C PRO A 2 -2.13 -23.24 0.84
N HIS A 3 -2.37 -22.07 1.46
CA HIS A 3 -2.50 -20.80 0.72
C HIS A 3 -1.17 -20.22 0.19
N PHE A 4 -0.03 -20.50 0.85
CA PHE A 4 1.28 -19.98 0.43
C PHE A 4 1.79 -20.63 -0.86
N LYS A 5 1.47 -21.91 -1.12
CA LYS A 5 1.92 -22.64 -2.32
C LYS A 5 1.26 -22.15 -3.62
N ARG A 6 0.14 -21.42 -3.56
CA ARG A 6 -0.57 -20.95 -4.76
C ARG A 6 0.21 -19.86 -5.51
N TRP A 7 1.10 -19.14 -4.82
CA TRP A 7 1.94 -18.07 -5.37
C TRP A 7 3.20 -18.55 -6.08
N LEU A 8 3.60 -19.81 -5.90
CA LEU A 8 4.80 -20.41 -6.52
C LEU A 8 4.53 -21.11 -7.86
N GLN A 9 3.27 -21.17 -8.29
CA GLN A 9 2.93 -21.72 -9.61
C GLN A 9 3.18 -20.66 -10.69
N ARG A 10 3.79 -21.05 -11.82
CA ARG A 10 4.02 -20.12 -12.94
C ARG A 10 2.70 -19.43 -13.32
N PRO A 11 2.70 -18.10 -13.54
CA PRO A 11 1.47 -17.38 -13.80
C PRO A 11 0.82 -17.92 -15.08
N ASN A 12 -0.42 -18.38 -14.95
CA ASN A 12 -1.26 -18.66 -16.11
C ASN A 12 -1.47 -17.33 -16.85
N PRO A 13 -1.18 -17.23 -18.17
CA PRO A 13 -1.20 -15.96 -18.89
C PRO A 13 -2.57 -15.26 -18.84
N VAL A 14 -3.67 -16.02 -18.81
CA VAL A 14 -5.02 -15.47 -18.68
C VAL A 14 -5.23 -14.84 -17.30
N HIS A 15 -4.74 -15.50 -16.24
CA HIS A 15 -4.83 -14.96 -14.89
C HIS A 15 -3.97 -13.71 -14.71
N LEU A 16 -2.75 -13.71 -15.28
CA LEU A 16 -1.87 -12.55 -15.26
C LEU A 16 -2.48 -11.34 -15.99
N ALA A 17 -3.11 -11.57 -17.15
CA ALA A 17 -3.80 -10.51 -17.88
C ALA A 17 -4.95 -9.90 -17.07
N CYS A 18 -5.81 -10.73 -16.46
CA CYS A 18 -6.89 -10.26 -15.59
C CYS A 18 -6.36 -9.49 -14.38
N ALA A 19 -5.29 -9.99 -13.75
CA ALA A 19 -4.66 -9.34 -12.62
C ALA A 19 -4.04 -7.98 -12.99
N ALA A 20 -3.33 -7.90 -14.12
CA ALA A 20 -2.79 -6.66 -14.63
C ALA A 20 -3.90 -5.65 -14.97
N MET A 21 -5.04 -6.09 -15.53
CA MET A 21 -6.19 -5.20 -15.75
C MET A 21 -6.78 -4.69 -14.43
N ALA A 22 -6.87 -5.53 -13.40
CA ALA A 22 -7.32 -5.09 -12.07
C ALA A 22 -6.39 -4.03 -11.47
N GLU A 23 -5.06 -4.21 -11.60
CA GLU A 23 -4.06 -3.22 -11.20
C GLU A 23 -4.19 -1.90 -11.98
N MET A 24 -4.41 -1.98 -13.30
CA MET A 24 -4.60 -0.80 -14.15
C MET A 24 -5.84 -0.01 -13.74
N PHE A 25 -7.01 -0.66 -13.62
CA PHE A 25 -8.25 0.03 -13.25
C PHE A 25 -8.23 0.53 -11.81
N GLY A 26 -7.70 -0.27 -10.87
CA GLY A 26 -7.56 0.17 -9.48
C GLY A 26 -6.66 1.40 -9.37
N THR A 27 -5.53 1.44 -10.09
CA THR A 27 -4.64 2.60 -10.10
C THR A 27 -5.27 3.79 -10.81
N MET A 28 -5.99 3.56 -11.90
CA MET A 28 -6.72 4.61 -12.62
C MET A 28 -7.73 5.32 -11.72
N PHE A 29 -8.59 4.57 -11.02
CA PHE A 29 -9.59 5.17 -10.14
C PHE A 29 -8.97 5.79 -8.88
N PHE A 30 -7.94 5.15 -8.30
CA PHE A 30 -7.18 5.73 -7.20
C PHE A 30 -6.58 7.10 -7.57
N VAL A 31 -5.88 7.18 -8.71
CA VAL A 31 -5.27 8.43 -9.17
C VAL A 31 -6.32 9.43 -9.59
N PHE A 32 -7.40 9.02 -10.25
CA PHE A 32 -8.50 9.91 -10.63
C PHE A 32 -9.10 10.63 -9.42
N VAL A 33 -9.43 9.90 -8.35
CA VAL A 33 -9.98 10.49 -7.12
C VAL A 33 -8.92 11.31 -6.38
N GLY A 34 -7.71 10.77 -6.24
CA GLY A 34 -6.62 11.42 -5.51
C GLY A 34 -6.22 12.75 -6.15
N VAL A 35 -5.79 12.72 -7.42
CA VAL A 35 -5.42 13.93 -8.18
C VAL A 35 -6.63 14.85 -8.35
N GLY A 36 -7.82 14.31 -8.61
CA GLY A 36 -9.06 15.09 -8.72
C GLY A 36 -9.36 15.90 -7.45
N SER A 37 -9.16 15.31 -6.26
CA SER A 37 -9.34 16.02 -5.00
C SER A 37 -8.40 17.21 -4.84
N VAL A 38 -7.16 17.11 -5.32
CA VAL A 38 -6.19 18.21 -5.27
C VAL A 38 -6.61 19.34 -6.21
N ALA A 39 -7.03 18.99 -7.43
CA ALA A 39 -7.47 19.96 -8.44
C ALA A 39 -8.73 20.71 -7.99
N VAL A 40 -9.74 19.99 -7.51
CA VAL A 40 -11.06 20.54 -7.14
C VAL A 40 -11.03 21.28 -5.79
N SER A 41 -10.22 20.84 -4.82
CA SER A 41 -10.17 21.50 -3.49
C SER A 41 -9.70 22.95 -3.53
N SER A 42 -8.97 23.35 -4.57
CA SER A 42 -8.51 24.73 -4.79
C SER A 42 -9.65 25.75 -4.98
N GLU A 43 -10.86 25.29 -5.31
CA GLU A 43 -12.04 26.15 -5.47
C GLU A 43 -12.62 26.61 -4.13
N PHE A 44 -12.52 25.75 -3.13
CA PHE A 44 -13.18 25.96 -1.83
C PHE A 44 -12.24 26.62 -0.82
N VAL A 45 -10.93 26.38 -0.97
CA VAL A 45 -9.91 26.84 -0.03
C VAL A 45 -8.72 27.41 -0.79
N GLN A 46 -8.40 28.67 -0.49
CA GLN A 46 -7.19 29.33 -0.98
C GLN A 46 -5.97 28.88 -0.15
N GLY A 47 -4.88 28.50 -0.82
CA GLY A 47 -3.67 28.01 -0.15
C GLY A 47 -3.80 26.57 0.38
N LEU A 48 -2.91 26.19 1.30
CA LEU A 48 -2.87 24.85 1.90
C LEU A 48 -3.17 24.95 3.40
N ASP A 49 -4.46 24.94 3.74
CA ASP A 49 -4.92 24.91 5.13
C ASP A 49 -5.22 23.47 5.60
N VAL A 50 -5.61 23.34 6.87
CA VAL A 50 -5.94 22.04 7.48
C VAL A 50 -7.12 21.36 6.79
N VAL A 51 -8.15 22.12 6.38
CA VAL A 51 -9.35 21.57 5.75
C VAL A 51 -8.99 20.96 4.40
N ARG A 52 -8.16 21.64 3.61
CA ARG A 52 -7.68 21.15 2.32
C ARG A 52 -6.80 19.91 2.47
N ILE A 53 -5.86 19.91 3.43
CA ILE A 53 -5.00 18.75 3.71
C ILE A 53 -5.85 17.53 4.09
N LEU A 54 -6.83 17.71 4.99
CA LEU A 54 -7.74 16.64 5.39
C LEU A 54 -8.59 16.15 4.22
N SER A 55 -9.10 17.06 3.39
CA SER A 55 -9.91 16.70 2.22
C SER A 55 -9.13 15.84 1.22
N ILE A 56 -7.87 16.23 0.94
CA ILE A 56 -6.97 15.48 0.06
C ILE A 56 -6.65 14.11 0.68
N GLY A 57 -6.32 14.06 1.98
CA GLY A 57 -5.99 12.81 2.67
C GLY A 57 -7.16 11.83 2.73
N ILE A 58 -8.37 12.30 3.07
CA ILE A 58 -9.58 11.48 3.09
C ILE A 58 -9.86 10.92 1.70
N ALA A 59 -9.76 11.74 0.65
CA ALA A 59 -10.00 11.31 -0.71
C ALA A 59 -9.01 10.22 -1.15
N HIS A 60 -7.70 10.42 -0.94
CA HIS A 60 -6.69 9.42 -1.29
C HIS A 60 -6.82 8.13 -0.49
N GLY A 61 -7.02 8.24 0.82
CA GLY A 61 -7.16 7.09 1.70
C GLY A 61 -8.38 6.24 1.34
N LEU A 62 -9.57 6.85 1.23
CA LEU A 62 -10.79 6.13 0.87
C LEU A 62 -10.76 5.59 -0.56
N ALA A 63 -10.19 6.32 -1.51
CA ALA A 63 -9.99 5.82 -2.87
C ALA A 63 -9.11 4.56 -2.87
N LEU A 64 -8.07 4.53 -2.03
CA LEU A 64 -7.22 3.35 -1.89
C LEU A 64 -7.94 2.19 -1.20
N VAL A 65 -8.77 2.45 -0.17
CA VAL A 65 -9.63 1.40 0.44
C VAL A 65 -10.47 0.72 -0.64
N VAL A 66 -11.13 1.51 -1.50
CA VAL A 66 -11.98 0.99 -2.58
C VAL A 66 -11.16 0.25 -3.62
N ALA A 67 -10.06 0.83 -4.11
CA ALA A 67 -9.23 0.24 -5.16
C ALA A 67 -8.59 -1.08 -4.71
N VAL A 68 -7.99 -1.11 -3.53
CA VAL A 68 -7.39 -2.33 -2.94
C VAL A 68 -8.49 -3.35 -2.65
N GLY A 69 -9.59 -2.94 -2.04
CA GLY A 69 -10.71 -3.84 -1.72
C GLY A 69 -11.25 -4.54 -2.98
N ALA A 70 -11.51 -3.79 -4.05
CA ALA A 70 -12.03 -4.32 -5.30
C ALA A 70 -11.03 -5.21 -6.06
N ALA A 71 -9.74 -4.88 -6.04
CA ALA A 71 -8.70 -5.62 -6.77
C ALA A 71 -8.12 -6.80 -5.98
N SER A 72 -8.26 -6.82 -4.65
CA SER A 72 -7.61 -7.80 -3.76
C SER A 72 -7.87 -9.27 -4.14
N GLY A 73 -9.12 -9.60 -4.50
CA GLY A 73 -9.50 -10.96 -4.91
C GLY A 73 -9.01 -11.39 -6.30
N ILE A 74 -8.46 -10.47 -7.09
CA ILE A 74 -8.05 -10.69 -8.49
C ILE A 74 -6.52 -10.62 -8.61
N SER A 75 -5.91 -9.52 -8.16
CA SER A 75 -4.48 -9.25 -8.30
C SER A 75 -3.71 -9.23 -6.97
N GLY A 76 -4.42 -9.18 -5.83
CA GLY A 76 -3.84 -8.80 -4.54
C GLY A 76 -3.93 -7.29 -4.25
N GLY A 77 -4.34 -6.48 -5.23
CA GLY A 77 -4.63 -5.05 -5.05
C GLY A 77 -3.41 -4.24 -4.62
N HIS A 78 -2.30 -4.32 -5.37
CA HIS A 78 -1.08 -3.59 -5.06
C HIS A 78 -1.24 -2.09 -5.30
N ILE A 79 -1.76 -1.73 -6.49
CA ILE A 79 -2.10 -0.37 -6.93
C ILE A 79 -0.91 0.61 -6.87
N ASN A 80 0.30 0.10 -6.64
CA ASN A 80 1.47 0.87 -6.27
C ASN A 80 2.76 0.11 -6.66
N PRO A 81 3.65 0.70 -7.47
CA PRO A 81 4.94 0.10 -7.81
C PRO A 81 5.83 -0.16 -6.59
N ALA A 82 5.82 0.69 -5.57
CA ALA A 82 6.62 0.50 -4.36
C ALA A 82 6.19 -0.76 -3.58
N VAL A 83 4.88 -0.98 -3.43
CA VAL A 83 4.32 -2.20 -2.83
C VAL A 83 4.70 -3.42 -3.68
N THR A 84 4.52 -3.33 -4.99
CA THR A 84 4.83 -4.42 -5.93
C THR A 84 6.30 -4.84 -5.87
N ILE A 85 7.21 -3.85 -5.90
CA ILE A 85 8.65 -4.08 -5.82
C ILE A 85 9.03 -4.63 -4.44
N SER A 86 8.43 -4.13 -3.35
CA SER A 86 8.70 -4.69 -2.01
C SER A 86 8.32 -6.16 -1.90
N MET A 87 7.18 -6.56 -2.49
CA MET A 87 6.75 -7.97 -2.52
C MET A 87 7.62 -8.83 -3.41
N LEU A 88 8.12 -8.29 -4.53
CA LEU A 88 9.14 -8.96 -5.35
C LEU A 88 10.43 -9.20 -4.55
N VAL A 89 10.92 -8.19 -3.83
CA VAL A 89 12.16 -8.26 -3.05
C VAL A 89 12.10 -9.33 -1.94
N VAL A 90 10.95 -9.50 -1.29
CA VAL A 90 10.77 -10.55 -0.27
C VAL A 90 10.33 -11.91 -0.87
N GLY A 91 10.25 -12.03 -2.20
CA GLY A 91 9.95 -13.28 -2.89
C GLY A 91 8.48 -13.71 -2.87
N LEU A 92 7.55 -12.78 -2.62
CA LEU A 92 6.11 -13.05 -2.65
C LEU A 92 5.50 -12.92 -4.05
N VAL A 93 6.15 -12.18 -4.95
CA VAL A 93 5.73 -11.99 -6.34
C VAL A 93 6.92 -12.24 -7.27
N ASP A 94 6.69 -12.91 -8.40
CA ASP A 94 7.75 -13.17 -9.39
C ASP A 94 8.02 -11.94 -10.29
N VAL A 95 9.18 -11.92 -10.94
CA VAL A 95 9.63 -10.79 -11.77
C VAL A 95 8.67 -10.46 -12.91
N ILE A 96 8.05 -11.46 -13.54
CA ILE A 96 7.16 -11.24 -14.69
C ILE A 96 5.87 -10.59 -14.21
N THR A 97 5.29 -11.12 -13.13
CA THR A 97 4.09 -10.54 -12.51
C THR A 97 4.35 -9.11 -12.01
N ALA A 98 5.47 -8.88 -11.33
CA ALA A 98 5.85 -7.56 -10.85
C ALA A 98 6.01 -6.55 -12.00
N ALA A 99 6.67 -6.93 -13.10
CA ALA A 99 6.83 -6.07 -14.27
C ALA A 99 5.47 -5.74 -14.92
N ALA A 100 4.58 -6.74 -15.06
CA ALA A 100 3.25 -6.54 -15.61
C ALA A 100 2.40 -5.59 -14.74
N TYR A 101 2.47 -5.75 -13.41
CA TYR A 101 1.77 -4.89 -12.46
C TYR A 101 2.27 -3.46 -12.51
N VAL A 102 3.59 -3.24 -12.48
CA VAL A 102 4.18 -1.89 -12.56
C VAL A 102 3.78 -1.20 -13.86
N ALA A 103 3.85 -1.90 -14.99
CA ALA A 103 3.41 -1.34 -16.28
C ALA A 103 1.92 -0.97 -16.27
N ALA A 104 1.06 -1.87 -15.78
CA ALA A 104 -0.37 -1.64 -15.66
C ALA A 104 -0.71 -0.46 -14.73
N GLN A 105 -0.03 -0.35 -13.59
CA GLN A 105 -0.19 0.74 -12.63
C GLN A 105 0.20 2.09 -13.26
N LEU A 106 1.31 2.15 -14.00
CA LEU A 106 1.75 3.38 -14.68
C LEU A 106 0.75 3.80 -15.76
N ILE A 107 0.24 2.87 -16.57
CA ILE A 107 -0.80 3.13 -17.57
C ILE A 107 -2.07 3.63 -16.89
N GLY A 108 -2.52 2.94 -15.84
CA GLY A 108 -3.68 3.32 -15.04
C GLY A 108 -3.54 4.73 -14.49
N ALA A 109 -2.40 5.08 -13.89
CA ALA A 109 -2.15 6.39 -13.33
C ALA A 109 -2.17 7.51 -14.39
N VAL A 110 -1.58 7.29 -15.56
CA VAL A 110 -1.65 8.25 -16.68
C VAL A 110 -3.10 8.43 -17.13
N CYS A 111 -3.87 7.35 -17.27
CA CYS A 111 -5.30 7.44 -17.62
C CYS A 111 -6.09 8.20 -16.54
N GLY A 112 -5.88 7.90 -15.26
CA GLY A 112 -6.58 8.53 -14.14
C GLY A 112 -6.34 10.04 -14.06
N ALA A 113 -5.08 10.48 -14.14
CA ALA A 113 -4.74 11.89 -14.17
C ALA A 113 -5.25 12.59 -15.45
N GLY A 114 -5.21 11.90 -16.59
CA GLY A 114 -5.74 12.40 -17.86
C GLY A 114 -7.25 12.61 -17.81
N LEU A 115 -7.99 11.71 -17.16
CA LEU A 115 -9.43 11.87 -16.93
C LEU A 115 -9.73 13.10 -16.07
N VAL A 116 -8.95 13.37 -15.02
CA VAL A 116 -9.09 14.61 -14.23
C VAL A 116 -8.90 15.83 -15.12
N LYS A 117 -7.83 15.86 -15.94
CA LYS A 117 -7.59 16.95 -16.89
C LYS A 117 -8.73 17.14 -17.89
N ALA A 118 -9.35 16.05 -18.35
CA ALA A 118 -10.45 16.09 -19.31
C ALA A 118 -11.75 16.64 -18.73
N ILE A 119 -12.04 16.37 -17.45
CA ILE A 119 -13.31 16.79 -16.82
C ILE A 119 -13.22 18.10 -16.03
N THR A 120 -12.01 18.60 -15.77
CA THR A 120 -11.79 19.86 -15.04
C THR A 120 -11.51 21.01 -16.01
N PRO A 121 -12.01 22.23 -15.73
CA PRO A 121 -11.65 23.43 -16.51
C PRO A 121 -10.14 23.68 -16.53
N ALA A 122 -9.64 24.25 -17.63
CA ALA A 122 -8.20 24.54 -17.81
C ALA A 122 -7.60 25.43 -16.71
N SER A 123 -8.40 26.31 -16.10
CA SER A 123 -7.99 27.11 -14.95
C SER A 123 -7.65 26.29 -13.69
N ARG A 124 -7.95 24.98 -13.69
CA ARG A 124 -7.70 24.04 -12.59
C ARG A 124 -6.61 23.03 -12.92
N HIS A 125 -5.93 23.21 -14.05
CA HIS A 125 -4.85 22.32 -14.49
C HIS A 125 -3.49 22.69 -13.88
N ASP A 126 -3.42 23.74 -13.05
CA ASP A 126 -2.19 24.11 -12.38
C ASP A 126 -1.67 22.95 -11.53
N ALA A 127 -0.57 22.38 -12.01
CA ALA A 127 0.12 21.19 -11.55
C ALA A 127 -0.70 19.88 -11.42
N LEU A 128 -2.04 19.85 -11.55
CA LEU A 128 -2.90 18.64 -11.38
C LEU A 128 -2.42 17.71 -10.24
N GLY A 129 -2.07 18.28 -9.08
CA GLY A 129 -1.56 17.51 -7.94
C GLY A 129 -0.25 16.75 -8.20
N ALA A 130 0.56 17.17 -9.17
CA ALA A 130 1.95 16.75 -9.33
C ALA A 130 2.74 17.10 -8.08
N HIS A 131 3.58 16.17 -7.65
CA HIS A 131 4.33 16.36 -6.42
C HIS A 131 5.54 17.27 -6.65
N THR A 132 5.74 18.16 -5.69
CA THR A 132 6.89 19.06 -5.58
C THR A 132 7.29 19.15 -4.11
N LEU A 133 8.50 19.65 -3.83
CA LEU A 133 8.92 19.92 -2.46
C LEU A 133 8.17 21.13 -1.92
N GLY A 134 7.69 21.03 -0.68
CA GLY A 134 7.10 22.15 0.03
C GLY A 134 8.09 23.29 0.25
N ALA A 135 7.57 24.49 0.50
CA ALA A 135 8.40 25.67 0.71
C ALA A 135 9.39 25.46 1.87
N GLY A 136 10.69 25.62 1.60
CA GLY A 136 11.76 25.43 2.59
C GLY A 136 12.16 23.97 2.84
N VAL A 137 11.54 22.99 2.17
CA VAL A 137 11.91 21.57 2.28
C VAL A 137 13.07 21.28 1.33
N SER A 138 14.20 20.82 1.90
CA SER A 138 15.35 20.38 1.12
C SER A 138 15.11 19.02 0.45
N VAL A 139 15.90 18.71 -0.58
CA VAL A 139 15.89 17.40 -1.26
C VAL A 139 16.07 16.24 -0.27
N GLY A 140 17.01 16.36 0.67
CA GLY A 140 17.26 15.32 1.68
C GLY A 140 16.07 15.09 2.60
N GLN A 141 15.41 16.18 3.04
CA GLN A 141 14.17 16.09 3.83
C GLN A 141 13.04 15.46 3.01
N GLY A 142 12.92 15.77 1.72
CA GLY A 142 11.92 15.17 0.84
C GLY A 142 12.12 13.66 0.67
N VAL A 143 13.36 13.21 0.42
CA VAL A 143 13.68 11.78 0.34
C VAL A 143 13.37 11.06 1.65
N LEU A 144 13.82 11.61 2.79
CA LEU A 144 13.55 11.01 4.10
C LEU A 144 12.05 10.94 4.40
N THR A 145 11.30 11.98 4.03
CA THR A 145 9.85 12.01 4.19
C THR A 145 9.21 10.85 3.42
N GLU A 146 9.48 10.72 2.12
CA GLU A 146 8.89 9.64 1.32
C GLU A 146 9.31 8.22 1.76
N ILE A 147 10.52 8.07 2.32
CA ILE A 147 10.95 6.81 2.94
C ILE A 147 10.04 6.46 4.13
N ILE A 148 9.80 7.42 5.04
CA ILE A 148 9.03 7.18 6.26
C ILE A 148 7.56 6.92 5.94
N LEU A 149 6.93 7.74 5.09
CA LEU A 149 5.53 7.56 4.70
C LEU A 149 5.33 6.21 4.00
N SER A 150 6.18 5.88 3.03
CA SER A 150 6.06 4.61 2.31
C SER A 150 6.34 3.40 3.20
N ALA A 151 7.21 3.55 4.20
CA ALA A 151 7.42 2.52 5.22
C ALA A 151 6.15 2.30 6.07
N LEU A 152 5.41 3.35 6.45
CA LEU A 152 4.15 3.17 7.18
C LEU A 152 3.10 2.46 6.32
N LEU A 153 2.93 2.90 5.06
CA LEU A 153 2.03 2.24 4.11
C LEU A 153 2.36 0.75 3.95
N VAL A 154 3.62 0.41 3.65
CA VAL A 154 4.00 -0.98 3.41
C VAL A 154 4.03 -1.80 4.71
N TYR A 155 4.27 -1.19 5.86
CA TYR A 155 4.05 -1.83 7.15
C TYR A 155 2.58 -2.25 7.31
N ALA A 156 1.62 -1.37 6.99
CA ALA A 156 0.19 -1.71 7.04
C ALA A 156 -0.17 -2.83 6.06
N VAL A 157 0.40 -2.82 4.84
CA VAL A 157 0.25 -3.91 3.86
C VAL A 157 0.74 -5.23 4.45
N PHE A 158 1.95 -5.27 4.99
CA PHE A 158 2.53 -6.51 5.50
C PHE A 158 1.80 -7.01 6.75
N ALA A 159 1.48 -6.11 7.69
CA ALA A 159 0.83 -6.48 8.93
C ALA A 159 -0.62 -6.94 8.75
N ALA A 160 -1.34 -6.41 7.75
CA ALA A 160 -2.75 -6.74 7.56
C ALA A 160 -2.98 -7.80 6.47
N ALA A 161 -2.28 -7.71 5.33
CA ALA A 161 -2.54 -8.55 4.16
C ALA A 161 -1.56 -9.73 4.00
N VAL A 162 -0.32 -9.59 4.48
CA VAL A 162 0.73 -10.61 4.29
C VAL A 162 0.87 -11.51 5.51
N ASP A 163 0.85 -10.95 6.73
CA ASP A 163 0.98 -11.74 7.96
C ASP A 163 -0.26 -12.63 8.15
N PRO A 164 -0.09 -13.96 8.27
CA PRO A 164 -1.21 -14.87 8.56
C PRO A 164 -1.91 -14.61 9.89
N LYS A 165 -1.28 -13.89 10.83
CA LYS A 165 -1.86 -13.44 12.10
C LYS A 165 -2.58 -12.09 11.97
N GLY A 166 -2.40 -11.41 10.84
CA GLY A 166 -2.97 -10.11 10.54
C GLY A 166 -4.48 -10.15 10.30
N PRO A 167 -5.19 -9.03 10.51
CA PRO A 167 -6.62 -8.93 10.26
C PRO A 167 -6.92 -8.76 8.75
N ALA A 168 -6.74 -9.81 7.95
CA ALA A 168 -6.86 -9.76 6.49
C ALA A 168 -8.20 -9.17 5.99
N HIS A 169 -9.29 -9.38 6.72
CA HIS A 169 -10.62 -8.82 6.41
C HIS A 169 -10.69 -7.28 6.53
N LEU A 170 -9.74 -6.65 7.24
CA LEU A 170 -9.60 -5.19 7.37
C LEU A 170 -8.43 -4.65 6.56
N ALA A 171 -7.73 -5.47 5.77
CA ALA A 171 -6.49 -5.06 5.13
C ALA A 171 -6.65 -3.82 4.24
N SER A 172 -7.65 -3.77 3.36
CA SER A 172 -7.89 -2.61 2.50
C SER A 172 -8.15 -1.32 3.30
N VAL A 173 -8.89 -1.44 4.42
CA VAL A 173 -9.21 -0.32 5.32
C VAL A 173 -7.95 0.20 6.01
N LEU A 174 -7.13 -0.69 6.57
CA LEU A 174 -5.88 -0.31 7.24
C LEU A 174 -4.87 0.30 6.27
N ILE A 175 -4.77 -0.25 5.06
CA ILE A 175 -3.90 0.27 4.00
C ILE A 175 -4.39 1.66 3.57
N GLY A 176 -5.68 1.86 3.29
CA GLY A 176 -6.19 3.17 2.92
C GLY A 176 -6.07 4.22 4.03
N PHE A 177 -6.32 3.84 5.28
CA PHE A 177 -6.13 4.77 6.40
C PHE A 177 -4.67 5.12 6.68
N SER A 178 -3.72 4.21 6.42
CA SER A 178 -2.30 4.57 6.48
C SER A 178 -1.97 5.72 5.50
N VAL A 179 -2.49 5.64 4.27
CA VAL A 179 -2.33 6.72 3.28
C VAL A 179 -3.02 8.00 3.72
N LEU A 180 -4.22 7.93 4.31
CA LEU A 180 -4.90 9.13 4.83
C LEU A 180 -4.03 9.85 5.86
N VAL A 181 -3.53 9.13 6.88
CA VAL A 181 -2.73 9.76 7.95
C VAL A 181 -1.39 10.26 7.42
N ASP A 182 -0.77 9.54 6.48
CA ASP A 182 0.44 9.99 5.80
C ASP A 182 0.21 11.28 5.01
N HIS A 183 -0.97 11.48 4.41
CA HIS A 183 -1.29 12.73 3.72
C HIS A 183 -1.36 13.92 4.69
N ILE A 184 -1.82 13.72 5.93
CA ILE A 184 -1.87 14.80 6.92
C ILE A 184 -0.47 15.37 7.18
N VAL A 185 0.55 14.51 7.17
CA VAL A 185 1.95 14.88 7.42
C VAL A 185 2.70 15.25 6.14
N GLY A 186 2.55 14.44 5.09
CA GLY A 186 3.37 14.50 3.88
C GLY A 186 2.94 15.56 2.89
N VAL A 187 1.65 15.95 2.85
CA VAL A 187 1.15 16.91 1.86
C VAL A 187 1.88 18.25 1.93
N PRO A 188 2.10 18.86 3.12
CA PRO A 188 2.89 20.09 3.24
C PRO A 188 4.38 19.94 2.90
N LEU A 189 4.93 18.72 2.96
CA LEU A 189 6.37 18.47 2.84
C LEU A 189 6.79 18.09 1.42
N THR A 190 6.09 17.13 0.82
CA THR A 190 6.44 16.52 -0.47
C THR A 190 5.22 16.34 -1.39
N GLY A 191 4.02 16.63 -0.88
CA GLY A 191 2.76 16.25 -1.52
C GLY A 191 2.27 14.84 -1.17
N ALA A 192 3.00 14.09 -0.32
CA ALA A 192 2.69 12.73 0.14
C ALA A 192 2.53 11.71 -0.99
N SER A 193 3.63 11.35 -1.66
CA SER A 193 3.56 10.42 -2.78
C SER A 193 3.19 9.00 -2.39
N MET A 194 4.06 8.35 -1.62
CA MET A 194 4.03 6.91 -1.28
C MET A 194 3.95 5.93 -2.47
N ASN A 195 3.74 6.41 -3.69
CA ASN A 195 3.35 5.66 -4.86
C ASN A 195 3.95 6.28 -6.13
N PRO A 196 4.97 5.64 -6.72
CA PRO A 196 5.61 6.13 -7.95
C PRO A 196 4.64 6.32 -9.11
N ALA A 197 3.65 5.43 -9.29
CA ALA A 197 2.70 5.55 -10.38
C ALA A 197 1.81 6.79 -10.22
N ARG A 198 1.35 7.08 -9.00
CA ARG A 198 0.56 8.27 -8.70
C ARG A 198 1.32 9.57 -8.95
N SER A 199 2.62 9.60 -8.64
CA SER A 199 3.50 10.73 -9.00
C SER A 199 3.67 10.85 -10.51
N PHE A 200 3.99 9.73 -11.16
CA PHE A 200 4.25 9.67 -12.59
C PHE A 200 3.06 10.12 -13.44
N GLY A 201 1.86 9.60 -13.14
CA GLY A 201 0.65 9.92 -13.91
C GLY A 201 0.34 11.42 -13.96
N ALA A 202 0.45 12.11 -12.82
CA ALA A 202 0.26 13.55 -12.77
C ALA A 202 1.38 14.32 -13.51
N ALA A 203 2.64 13.90 -13.35
CA ALA A 203 3.78 14.53 -14.01
C ALA A 203 3.70 14.48 -15.55
N VAL A 204 3.22 13.36 -16.11
CA VAL A 204 3.03 13.20 -17.56
C VAL A 204 2.09 14.26 -18.15
N TRP A 205 0.99 14.59 -17.45
CA TRP A 205 -0.02 15.53 -17.94
C TRP A 205 0.30 17.01 -17.67
N THR A 206 1.21 17.26 -16.73
CA THR A 206 1.52 18.60 -16.21
C THR A 206 2.90 19.10 -16.65
N GLY A 207 3.80 18.19 -17.03
CA GLY A 207 5.18 18.52 -17.35
C GLY A 207 6.06 18.82 -16.13
N VAL A 208 5.55 18.61 -14.91
CA VAL A 208 6.28 18.87 -13.67
C VAL A 208 7.15 17.66 -13.30
N TRP A 209 8.44 17.75 -13.63
CA TRP A 209 9.43 16.68 -13.42
C TRP A 209 10.53 17.04 -12.41
N GLU A 210 10.49 18.26 -11.86
CA GLU A 210 11.48 18.71 -10.88
C GLU A 210 11.50 17.79 -9.65
N ASN A 211 12.68 17.31 -9.26
CA ASN A 211 12.88 16.39 -8.15
C ASN A 211 12.06 15.09 -8.22
N HIS A 212 11.52 14.72 -9.38
CA HIS A 212 10.59 13.60 -9.51
C HIS A 212 11.18 12.25 -9.08
N TRP A 213 12.50 12.10 -9.19
CA TRP A 213 13.23 10.90 -8.77
C TRP A 213 13.05 10.58 -7.27
N ILE A 214 12.77 11.59 -6.43
CA ILE A 214 12.50 11.42 -4.99
C ILE A 214 11.32 10.46 -4.78
N TYR A 215 10.27 10.60 -5.60
CA TYR A 215 9.04 9.81 -5.51
C TYR A 215 9.15 8.40 -6.09
N TRP A 216 10.32 8.06 -6.64
CA TRP A 216 10.69 6.70 -7.00
C TRP A 216 11.60 6.11 -5.93
N VAL A 217 12.72 6.80 -5.67
CA VAL A 217 13.76 6.31 -4.75
C VAL A 217 13.24 6.26 -3.31
N GLY A 218 12.71 7.36 -2.80
CA GLY A 218 12.25 7.43 -1.41
C GLY A 218 11.17 6.39 -1.13
N THR A 219 10.19 6.29 -2.04
CA THR A 219 9.06 5.37 -1.83
C THR A 219 9.47 3.91 -1.91
N ILE A 220 10.29 3.53 -2.90
CA ILE A 220 10.74 2.14 -3.08
C ILE A 220 11.67 1.74 -1.93
N VAL A 221 12.60 2.62 -1.53
CA VAL A 221 13.51 2.34 -0.40
C VAL A 221 12.72 2.14 0.89
N GLY A 222 11.77 3.03 1.22
CA GLY A 222 10.91 2.89 2.40
C GLY A 222 10.13 1.57 2.41
N ALA A 223 9.50 1.24 1.27
CA ALA A 223 8.75 0.01 1.08
C ALA A 223 9.63 -1.24 1.27
N CYS A 224 10.79 -1.30 0.64
CA CYS A 224 11.70 -2.45 0.73
C CYS A 224 12.31 -2.62 2.13
N VAL A 225 12.75 -1.52 2.76
CA VAL A 225 13.33 -1.57 4.11
C VAL A 225 12.33 -2.16 5.10
N VAL A 226 11.09 -1.67 5.10
CA VAL A 226 10.09 -2.14 6.05
C VAL A 226 9.62 -3.56 5.74
N SER A 227 9.47 -3.94 4.46
CA SER A 227 9.08 -5.31 4.10
C SER A 227 10.13 -6.34 4.53
N ILE A 228 11.42 -6.04 4.31
CA ILE A 228 12.53 -6.91 4.72
C ILE A 228 12.56 -7.01 6.24
N ALA A 229 12.51 -5.87 6.94
CA ALA A 229 12.50 -5.85 8.40
C ALA A 229 11.32 -6.63 8.97
N TYR A 230 10.12 -6.47 8.40
CA TYR A 230 8.92 -7.18 8.83
C TYR A 230 9.08 -8.69 8.67
N CYS A 231 9.57 -9.13 7.50
CA CYS A 231 9.84 -10.54 7.24
C CYS A 231 10.84 -11.16 8.23
N LEU A 232 11.94 -10.45 8.51
CA LEU A 232 13.01 -10.93 9.40
C LEU A 232 12.60 -10.97 10.88
N VAL A 233 11.77 -10.03 11.32
CA VAL A 233 11.45 -9.87 12.75
C VAL A 233 10.15 -10.59 13.13
N PHE A 234 9.12 -10.52 12.29
CA PHE A 234 7.76 -10.94 12.65
C PHE A 234 7.27 -12.21 11.93
N LEU A 235 7.73 -12.45 10.69
CA LEU A 235 7.28 -13.60 9.88
C LEU A 235 8.17 -14.84 9.99
N VAL A 236 9.39 -14.76 10.57
CA VAL A 236 10.21 -15.94 10.83
C VAL A 236 9.43 -16.89 11.77
N PRO A 237 9.15 -18.14 11.35
CA PRO A 237 8.50 -19.11 12.22
C PRO A 237 9.31 -19.28 13.50
N ARG A 238 8.73 -19.02 14.66
CA ARG A 238 9.35 -19.40 15.95
C ARG A 238 9.26 -20.92 16.16
N GLU A 239 9.73 -21.72 15.20
CA GLU A 239 9.94 -23.15 15.40
C GLU A 239 10.86 -23.40 16.60
N TYR A 240 11.72 -22.45 16.94
CA TYR A 240 12.62 -22.55 18.10
C TYR A 240 11.92 -22.25 19.43
N GLY A 241 11.01 -21.27 19.48
CA GLY A 241 10.31 -20.90 20.73
C GLY A 241 9.33 -21.98 21.20
N ASP A 242 8.64 -22.61 20.25
CA ASP A 242 7.69 -23.68 20.54
C ASP A 242 8.39 -25.00 20.86
N LYS A 243 9.54 -25.30 20.22
CA LYS A 243 10.40 -26.43 20.60
C LYS A 243 11.04 -26.22 21.97
N VAL A 244 11.49 -25.01 22.32
CA VAL A 244 12.04 -24.71 23.65
C VAL A 244 10.95 -24.77 24.74
N LYS A 245 9.72 -24.32 24.45
CA LYS A 245 8.58 -24.52 25.38
C LYS A 245 8.19 -25.98 25.51
N ALA A 246 8.24 -26.75 24.42
CA ALA A 246 7.96 -28.20 24.43
C ALA A 246 9.05 -29.03 25.12
N LEU A 247 10.30 -28.55 25.11
CA LEU A 247 11.45 -29.16 25.78
C LEU A 247 11.71 -28.60 27.19
N SER A 248 10.92 -27.63 27.65
CA SER A 248 11.02 -27.10 29.00
C SER A 248 10.61 -28.18 30.02
N PRO A 249 11.49 -28.56 30.95
CA PRO A 249 11.14 -29.50 32.03
C PRO A 249 10.10 -28.92 33.02
N PHE A 250 9.75 -27.65 32.89
CA PHE A 250 8.75 -26.95 33.70
C PHE A 250 7.44 -26.75 32.94
N ARG A 251 6.87 -27.82 32.38
CA ARG A 251 5.47 -27.79 31.96
C ARG A 251 4.61 -27.81 33.24
N PRO A 252 3.79 -26.79 33.53
CA PRO A 252 2.73 -26.95 34.52
C PRO A 252 1.83 -28.07 33.99
N LYS A 253 1.64 -29.14 34.77
CA LYS A 253 0.64 -30.15 34.44
C LYS A 253 -0.72 -29.45 34.48
N ASP A 254 -1.42 -29.41 33.35
CA ASP A 254 -2.82 -29.02 33.32
C ASP A 254 -3.61 -30.02 34.18
N SER A 255 -4.02 -29.58 35.37
CA SER A 255 -4.77 -30.38 36.33
C SER A 255 -6.28 -30.41 36.02
N ARG A 256 -6.68 -30.44 34.74
CA ARG A 256 -8.09 -30.39 34.30
C ARG A 256 -8.49 -31.50 33.33
N GLN A 257 -7.98 -32.72 33.54
CA GLN A 257 -8.45 -33.90 32.78
C GLN A 257 -8.72 -35.14 33.64
N GLU A 258 -8.84 -35.02 34.96
CA GLU A 258 -9.11 -36.18 35.84
C GLU A 258 -10.52 -36.22 36.47
N GLU A 259 -11.44 -35.29 36.16
CA GLU A 259 -12.78 -35.29 36.80
C GLU A 259 -13.90 -36.01 36.02
N ASP A 260 -13.72 -36.45 34.77
CA ASP A 260 -14.83 -37.00 33.97
C ASP A 260 -14.91 -38.55 33.91
N THR A 261 -14.18 -39.28 34.75
CA THR A 261 -14.25 -40.75 34.78
C THR A 261 -14.33 -41.34 36.19
N VAL A 262 -15.34 -40.97 36.98
CA VAL A 262 -15.74 -41.80 38.14
C VAL A 262 -17.27 -41.77 38.35
N SER A 263 -17.94 -42.84 37.89
CA SER A 263 -19.24 -43.39 38.36
C SER A 263 -20.48 -42.47 38.31
N ILE A 264 -21.66 -42.93 37.88
CA ILE A 264 -22.56 -43.77 38.67
C ILE A 264 -23.44 -44.59 37.70
N SER A 265 -23.33 -45.90 37.79
CA SER A 265 -24.34 -46.87 37.38
C SER A 265 -25.05 -47.39 38.63
N VAL A 266 -26.36 -47.19 38.74
CA VAL A 266 -27.23 -47.93 39.69
C VAL A 266 -28.62 -48.10 39.03
N PRO A 267 -29.41 -49.08 39.47
CA PRO A 267 -29.96 -50.19 38.68
C PRO A 267 -31.27 -49.86 37.96
#